data_AF-A0A6V7IK43-F1
#
_entry.id   AF-A0A6V7IK43-F1
#
_cell.length_a   1.000
_cell.length_b   1.000
_cell.length_c   1.000
_cell.angle_alpha   90.00
_cell.angle_beta   90.00
_cell.angle_gamma   90.00
#
_symmetry.space_group_name_H-M   'P 1'
#
loop_
_entity.id
_entity.type
_entity.pdbx_description
1 polymer ?
#
loop_
_entity_poly.entity_id
_entity_poly.type
_entity_poly.pdbx_seq_one_letter_code
_entity_poly.pdbx_strand_id
1 'polypeptide(L)' 'AFKDSRFNPITRDEFPRLHVSVSILRHFEDGVDYLDWEIGTHGILIEFHNEKGNKRTATYLPDVAEEQ' A
#
# COMPACT_ATOMS: atom_id res chain seq x y z
N ALA A 1 4.77 1.70 13.73
CA ALA A 1 3.48 1.93 14.40
C ALA A 1 3.01 3.39 14.38
N PHE A 2 3.87 4.40 14.58
CA PHE A 2 3.42 5.76 14.93
C PHE A 2 3.44 6.80 13.78
N LYS A 3 3.71 6.39 12.54
CA LYS A 3 3.87 7.31 11.39
C LYS A 3 2.73 7.20 10.37
N ASP A 4 1.68 6.43 10.68
CA ASP A 4 0.46 6.40 9.87
C ASP A 4 -0.52 7.42 10.45
N SER A 5 -0.78 8.51 9.73
CA SER A 5 -1.63 9.61 10.19
C SER A 5 -3.12 9.30 10.13
N ARG A 6 -3.51 8.16 9.54
CA ARG A 6 -4.93 7.76 9.44
C ARG A 6 -5.47 7.21 10.76
N PHE A 7 -4.58 6.80 11.67
CA PHE A 7 -4.93 6.21 12.96
C PHE A 7 -4.24 6.96 14.09
N ASN A 8 -4.82 6.89 15.29
CA ASN A 8 -4.14 7.35 16.48
C ASN A 8 -2.91 6.47 16.77
N PRO A 9 -1.87 7.00 17.44
CA PRO A 9 -0.75 6.20 17.92
C PRO A 9 -1.20 4.99 18.73
N ILE A 10 -0.63 3.82 18.44
CA ILE A 10 -0.92 2.56 19.14
C ILE A 10 -0.64 2.68 20.65
N THR A 11 -1.60 2.26 21.46
CA THR A 11 -1.48 2.23 22.93
C THR A 11 -0.96 0.88 23.44
N ARG A 12 -0.49 0.83 24.70
CA ARG A 12 0.03 -0.42 25.31
C ARG A 12 -1.04 -1.50 25.46
N ASP A 13 -2.29 -1.12 25.71
CA ASP A 13 -3.40 -2.05 25.92
C ASP A 13 -3.91 -2.68 24.60
N GLU A 14 -3.62 -2.05 23.47
CA GLU A 14 -3.89 -2.62 22.14
C GLU A 14 -2.84 -3.66 21.75
N PHE A 15 -1.60 -3.52 22.23
CA PHE A 15 -0.46 -4.31 21.79
C PHE A 15 -0.69 -5.84 21.79
N PRO A 16 -1.26 -6.46 22.85
CA PRO A 16 -1.49 -7.91 22.86
C PRO A 16 -2.54 -8.41 21.85
N ARG A 17 -3.35 -7.51 21.30
CA ARG A 17 -4.43 -7.81 20.34
C ARG A 17 -4.03 -7.56 18.89
N LEU A 18 -2.83 -7.02 18.65
CA LEU A 18 -2.37 -6.69 17.30
C LEU A 18 -1.74 -7.90 16.62
N HIS A 19 -2.05 -8.05 15.33
CA HIS A 19 -1.32 -8.92 14.44
C HIS A 19 -0.32 -8.08 13.63
N VAL A 20 0.86 -8.64 13.34
CA VAL A 20 1.87 -7.99 12.51
C VAL A 20 2.00 -8.75 11.20
N SER A 21 1.85 -8.03 10.09
CA SER A 21 2.14 -8.55 8.76
C SER A 21 3.31 -7.77 8.14
N VAL A 22 4.05 -8.43 7.27
CA VAL A 22 5.12 -7.83 6.47
C VAL A 22 4.92 -8.28 5.03
N SER A 23 4.72 -7.32 4.12
CA SER A 23 4.59 -7.57 2.70
C SER A 23 5.90 -7.19 1.99
N ILE A 24 6.51 -8.14 1.27
CA ILE A 24 7.72 -7.90 0.49
C ILE A 24 7.33 -7.83 -0.98
N LEU A 25 7.46 -6.64 -1.57
CA LEU A 25 7.20 -6.39 -2.98
C LEU A 25 8.45 -6.70 -3.80
N ARG A 26 8.30 -7.48 -4.87
CA ARG A 26 9.37 -7.90 -5.79
C ARG A 26 8.85 -7.87 -7.22
N HIS A 27 9.77 -7.85 -8.18
CA HIS A 27 9.45 -7.91 -9.62
C HIS A 27 8.56 -6.75 -10.09
N PHE A 28 8.96 -5.51 -9.77
CA PHE A 28 8.28 -4.34 -10.31
C PHE A 28 8.43 -4.30 -11.82
N GLU A 29 7.31 -4.09 -12.49
CA GLU A 29 7.21 -3.89 -13.94
C GLU A 29 6.26 -2.72 -14.23
N ASP A 30 6.49 -2.05 -15.36
CA ASP A 30 5.60 -1.00 -15.83
C ASP A 30 4.39 -1.67 -16.51
N GLY A 31 3.18 -1.35 -16.05
CA GLY A 31 1.95 -1.82 -16.68
C GLY A 31 1.75 -1.18 -18.06
N VAL A 32 1.28 -1.98 -19.02
CA VAL A 32 0.98 -1.54 -20.39
C VAL A 32 -0.18 -0.56 -20.41
N ASP A 33 -1.22 -0.84 -19.63
CA ASP A 33 -2.37 0.03 -19.41
C ASP A 33 -2.97 -0.16 -18.02
N TYR A 34 -4.07 0.52 -17.72
CA TYR A 34 -4.70 0.52 -16.39
C TYR A 34 -5.41 -0.81 -16.03
N LEU A 35 -5.58 -1.72 -16.99
CA LEU A 35 -6.16 -3.05 -16.82
C LEU A 35 -5.09 -4.15 -16.85
N ASP A 36 -3.82 -3.80 -17.02
CA ASP A 36 -2.69 -4.74 -17.06
C ASP A 36 -2.29 -5.18 -15.64
N TRP A 37 -3.20 -5.90 -14.98
CA TRP A 37 -2.98 -6.50 -13.68
C TRP A 37 -3.98 -7.63 -13.44
N GLU A 38 -3.63 -8.50 -12.49
CA GLU A 38 -4.43 -9.66 -12.10
C GLU A 38 -4.71 -9.55 -10.60
N ILE A 39 -6.00 -9.56 -10.25
CA ILE A 39 -6.47 -9.49 -8.86
C ILE A 39 -5.87 -10.65 -8.05
N GLY A 40 -5.43 -10.37 -6.82
CA GLY A 40 -4.80 -11.37 -5.95
C GLY A 40 -3.33 -11.65 -6.24
N THR A 41 -2.86 -11.29 -7.44
CA THR A 41 -1.47 -11.52 -7.86
C THR A 41 -0.67 -10.22 -7.88
N HIS A 42 -1.21 -9.19 -8.52
CA HIS A 42 -0.48 -7.94 -8.78
C HIS A 42 -0.90 -6.84 -7.81
N GLY A 43 0.10 -6.14 -7.25
CA GLY A 43 -0.09 -4.89 -6.51
C GLY A 43 0.26 -3.70 -7.39
N ILE A 44 -0.27 -2.51 -7.08
CA ILE A 44 -0.11 -1.32 -7.91
C ILE A 44 0.76 -0.29 -7.17
N LEU A 45 1.83 0.16 -7.82
CA LEU A 45 2.63 1.30 -7.40
C LEU A 45 2.43 2.45 -8.39
N ILE A 46 1.80 3.53 -7.95
CA ILE A 46 1.58 4.73 -8.76
C ILE A 46 2.55 5.81 -8.31
N GLU A 47 3.37 6.30 -9.25
CA GLU A 47 4.20 7.48 -9.05
C GLU A 47 3.61 8.68 -9.79
N PHE A 48 3.39 9.79 -9.09
CA PHE A 48 2.84 11.00 -9.69
C PHE A 48 3.42 12.26 -9.06
N HIS A 49 3.34 13.38 -9.79
CA HIS A 49 3.68 14.68 -9.26
C HIS A 49 2.39 15.39 -8.84
N ASN A 50 2.36 15.95 -7.63
CA ASN A 50 1.24 16.78 -7.22
C ASN A 50 1.26 18.15 -7.92
N GLU A 51 0.21 18.95 -7.74
CA GLU A 51 0.10 20.32 -8.30
C GLU A 51 1.26 21.25 -7.92
N LYS A 52 1.99 20.93 -6.83
CA LYS A 52 3.16 21.68 -6.34
C LYS A 52 4.48 21.12 -6.88
N GLY A 53 4.45 20.19 -7.83
CA GLY A 53 5.62 19.55 -8.43
C GLY A 53 6.36 18.57 -7.51
N ASN A 54 5.77 18.17 -6.38
CA ASN A 54 6.39 17.20 -5.48
C ASN A 54 6.05 15.77 -5.92
N LYS A 55 7.08 14.92 -6.04
CA LYS A 55 6.89 13.49 -6.28
C LYS A 55 6.15 12.83 -5.12
N ARG A 56 5.09 12.10 -5.42
CA ARG A 56 4.29 11.29 -4.51
C ARG A 56 4.19 9.87 -5.04
N THR A 57 4.01 8.94 -4.13
CA THR A 57 3.80 7.53 -4.43
C THR A 57 2.54 7.05 -3.72
N ALA A 58 1.81 6.16 -4.38
CA ALA A 58 0.70 5.42 -3.80
C ALA A 58 0.94 3.93 -4.05
N THR A 59 0.86 3.12 -3.00
CA THR A 59 1.05 1.66 -3.07
C THR A 59 -0.24 0.97 -2.65
N TYR A 60 -0.76 0.13 -3.53
CA TYR A 60 -1.87 -0.78 -3.28
C TYR A 60 -1.33 -2.21 -3.29
N LEU A 61 -1.52 -2.95 -2.21
CA LEU A 61 -1.04 -4.33 -2.11
C LEU A 61 -1.97 -5.28 -2.89
N PRO A 62 -1.47 -6.44 -3.35
CA PRO A 62 -2.27 -7.41 -4.10
C PRO A 62 -3.58 -7.80 -3.39
N ASP A 63 -3.51 -7.99 -2.07
CA ASP A 63 -4.65 -8.40 -1.24
C ASP A 63 -5.75 -7.33 -1.17
N VAL A 64 -5.42 -6.04 -1.37
CA VAL A 64 -6.37 -4.93 -1.23
C VAL A 64 -7.49 -5.03 -2.27
N ALA A 65 -7.18 -5.48 -3.49
CA ALA A 65 -8.18 -5.55 -4.56
C ALA A 65 -9.20 -6.67 -4.36
N GLU A 66 -8.79 -7.77 -3.72
CA GLU A 66 -9.70 -8.89 -3.40
C GLU A 66 -10.65 -8.55 -2.24
N GLU A 67 -10.22 -7.72 -1.30
CA GLU A 67 -10.99 -7.37 -0.10
C GLU A 67 -12.00 -6.21 -0.29
N GLN A 68 -12.06 -5.57 -1.46
CA GLN A 68 -12.96 -4.44 -1.76
C GLN A 68 -14.19 -4.86 -2.58
#